data_AF-A0A428DH73-F1
#
_entry.id   AF-A0A428DH73-F1
#
_cell.length_a   1.000
_cell.length_b   1.000
_cell.length_c   1.000
_cell.angle_alpha   90.00
_cell.angle_beta   90.00
_cell.angle_gamma   90.00
#
_symmetry.space_group_name_H-M   'P 1'
#
loop_
_entity.id
_entity.type
_entity.pdbx_description
1 polymer ?
#
loop_
_entity_poly.entity_id
_entity_poly.type
_entity_poly.pdbx_seq_one_letter_code
_entity_poly.pdbx_strand_id
1 'polypeptide(L)'
;MLLTILAWFSSSASQFLFPGLALTTLSLTFMLASRVPLLEAWFNGLEKMYLAHKFTAFLSILLLTLYNFSMGGLWGSHLAAQFGNIAIYIFISIVLVAYLGQYIQYEAWRWIH
;
A
#
# COMPACT_ATOMS: atom_id res chain seq x y z
N MET A 1 0.96 -6.86 -10.30
CA MET A 1 0.29 -8.00 -9.65
C MET A 1 0.62 -9.33 -10.32
N LEU A 2 0.32 -9.52 -11.61
CA LEU A 2 0.63 -10.78 -12.31
C LEU A 2 2.10 -11.20 -12.20
N LEU A 3 3.04 -10.27 -12.43
CA LEU A 3 4.47 -10.54 -12.31
C LEU A 3 4.86 -11.01 -10.90
N THR A 4 4.34 -10.35 -9.85
CA THR A 4 4.57 -10.74 -8.44
C THR A 4 4.05 -12.15 -8.18
N ILE A 5 2.86 -12.47 -8.67
CA ILE A 5 2.26 -13.81 -8.56
C ILE A 5 3.15 -14.85 -9.23
N LEU A 6 3.50 -14.61 -10.50
CA LEU A 6 4.33 -15.52 -11.28
C LEU A 6 5.70 -15.74 -10.65
N ALA A 7 6.36 -14.67 -10.17
CA ALA A 7 7.68 -14.74 -9.55
C ALA A 7 7.70 -15.64 -8.29
N TRP A 8 6.69 -15.54 -7.42
CA TRP A 8 6.62 -16.35 -6.20
C TRP A 8 6.23 -17.80 -6.49
N PHE A 9 5.35 -18.04 -7.47
CA PHE A 9 5.03 -19.40 -7.89
C PHE A 9 6.20 -20.08 -8.58
N SER A 10 6.91 -19.40 -9.47
CA SER A 10 8.06 -19.96 -10.19
C SER A 10 9.25 -20.25 -9.29
N SER A 11 9.35 -19.59 -8.13
CA SER A 11 10.42 -19.80 -7.15
C SER A 11 10.05 -20.82 -6.06
N SER A 12 8.89 -21.49 -6.15
CA SER A 12 8.37 -22.40 -5.10
C SER A 12 8.27 -21.76 -3.71
N ALA A 13 8.14 -20.44 -3.64
CA ALA A 13 8.15 -19.65 -2.41
C ALA A 13 6.77 -19.02 -2.14
N SER A 14 5.72 -19.86 -2.17
CA SER A 14 4.33 -19.44 -2.04
C SER A 14 4.02 -18.74 -0.71
N GLN A 15 4.80 -18.97 0.35
CA GLN A 15 4.67 -18.24 1.62
C GLN A 15 4.86 -16.72 1.46
N PHE A 16 5.57 -16.26 0.42
CA PHE A 16 5.79 -14.84 0.17
C PHE A 16 4.77 -14.19 -0.77
N LEU A 17 3.76 -14.95 -1.21
CA LEU A 17 2.76 -14.44 -2.14
C LEU A 17 1.97 -13.25 -1.56
N PHE A 18 1.36 -13.41 -0.39
CA PHE A 18 0.61 -12.35 0.27
C PHE A 18 1.46 -11.12 0.65
N PRO A 19 2.61 -11.26 1.34
CA PRO A 19 3.44 -10.09 1.65
C PRO A 19 4.03 -9.45 0.38
N GLY A 20 4.39 -10.23 -0.64
CA GLY A 20 4.87 -9.70 -1.91
C GLY A 20 3.81 -8.91 -2.66
N LEU A 21 2.56 -9.41 -2.69
CA LEU A 21 1.42 -8.68 -3.25
C LEU A 21 1.14 -7.41 -2.47
N ALA A 22 1.16 -7.47 -1.13
CA ALA A 22 0.98 -6.32 -0.26
C ALA A 22 2.01 -5.20 -0.56
N LEU A 23 3.29 -5.55 -0.64
CA LEU A 23 4.35 -4.59 -0.97
C LEU A 23 4.22 -4.05 -2.40
N THR A 24 3.81 -4.88 -3.36
CA THR A 24 3.56 -4.43 -4.73
C THR A 24 2.42 -3.41 -4.77
N THR A 25 1.31 -3.67 -4.09
CA THR A 25 0.17 -2.74 -4.02
C THR A 25 0.51 -1.46 -3.26
N LEU A 26 1.32 -1.57 -2.21
CA LEU A 26 1.81 -0.42 -1.46
C LEU A 26 2.68 0.49 -2.34
N SER A 27 3.64 -0.11 -3.06
CA SER A 27 4.51 0.61 -4.00
C SER A 27 3.69 1.30 -5.10
N LEU A 28 2.71 0.62 -5.69
CA LEU A 28 1.80 1.21 -6.67
C LEU A 28 1.01 2.38 -6.09
N THR A 29 0.56 2.29 -4.85
CA THR A 29 -0.17 3.37 -4.17
C THR A 29 0.67 4.66 -4.11
N PHE A 30 1.93 4.56 -3.69
CA PHE A 30 2.83 5.72 -3.65
C PHE A 30 3.25 6.19 -5.05
N MET A 31 3.44 5.28 -5.99
CA MET A 31 3.73 5.62 -7.38
C MET A 31 2.59 6.44 -8.00
N LEU A 32 1.33 6.05 -7.78
CA LEU A 32 0.17 6.79 -8.26
C LEU A 32 0.00 8.14 -7.53
N ALA A 33 0.42 8.23 -6.26
CA ALA A 33 0.40 9.47 -5.50
C ALA A 33 1.36 10.55 -6.05
N SER A 34 2.40 10.15 -6.79
CA SER A 34 3.36 11.08 -7.41
C SER A 34 2.77 11.95 -8.53
N ARG A 35 1.64 11.51 -9.12
CA ARG A 35 0.92 12.20 -10.20
C ARG A 35 1.78 12.61 -11.40
N VAL A 36 2.80 11.84 -11.74
CA VAL A 36 3.64 12.15 -12.90
C VAL A 36 2.84 12.04 -14.22
N PRO A 37 3.08 12.93 -15.21
CA PRO A 37 2.27 12.98 -16.43
C PRO A 37 2.23 11.68 -17.24
N LEU A 38 3.33 10.91 -17.22
CA LEU A 38 3.41 9.62 -17.90
C LEU A 38 2.38 8.62 -17.34
N LEU A 39 2.25 8.57 -16.01
CA LEU A 39 1.27 7.72 -15.34
C LEU A 39 -0.14 8.24 -15.61
N GLU A 40 -0.37 9.55 -15.53
CA GLU A 40 -1.67 10.14 -15.84
C GLU A 40 -2.17 9.75 -17.23
N ALA A 41 -1.29 9.79 -18.24
CA ALA A 41 -1.62 9.41 -19.61
C ALA A 41 -2.08 7.94 -19.70
N TRP A 42 -1.47 7.02 -18.93
CA TRP A 42 -1.88 5.62 -18.89
C TRP A 42 -3.27 5.42 -18.29
N PHE A 43 -3.67 6.29 -17.36
CA PHE A 43 -5.01 6.25 -16.74
C PHE A 43 -6.05 7.08 -17.50
N ASN A 44 -5.66 7.79 -18.56
CA ASN A 44 -6.51 8.75 -19.28
C ASN A 44 -7.07 9.85 -18.35
N GLY A 45 -6.20 10.41 -17.51
CA GLY A 45 -6.51 11.54 -16.64
C GLY A 45 -6.39 11.25 -15.15
N LEU A 46 -6.30 12.33 -14.36
CA LEU A 46 -6.08 12.26 -12.91
C LEU A 46 -7.21 11.59 -12.12
N GLU A 47 -8.46 11.67 -12.59
CA GLU A 47 -9.60 11.11 -11.87
C GLU A 47 -9.51 9.58 -11.77
N LYS A 48 -9.26 8.90 -12.89
CA LYS A 48 -9.11 7.44 -12.94
C LYS A 48 -7.85 6.98 -12.20
N MET A 49 -6.77 7.75 -12.29
CA MET A 49 -5.54 7.49 -11.53
C MET A 49 -5.77 7.62 -10.02
N TYR A 50 -6.58 8.59 -9.59
CA TYR A 50 -6.94 8.78 -8.18
C TYR A 50 -7.85 7.66 -7.66
N LEU A 51 -8.79 7.18 -8.48
CA LEU A 51 -9.57 5.97 -8.17
C LEU A 51 -8.67 4.75 -8.01
N ALA A 52 -7.71 4.58 -8.91
CA ALA A 52 -6.72 3.50 -8.82
C ALA A 52 -5.87 3.62 -7.54
N HIS A 53 -5.41 4.82 -7.19
CA HIS A 53 -4.65 5.08 -5.96
C HIS A 53 -5.44 4.67 -4.70
N LYS A 54 -6.72 5.08 -4.61
CA LYS A 54 -7.60 4.66 -3.50
C LYS A 54 -7.78 3.14 -3.45
N PHE A 55 -8.00 2.52 -4.60
CA PHE A 55 -8.17 1.09 -4.71
C PHE A 55 -6.90 0.34 -4.28
N THR A 56 -5.73 0.76 -4.74
CA THR A 56 -4.45 0.12 -4.36
C THR A 56 -4.13 0.33 -2.89
N ALA A 57 -4.48 1.49 -2.30
CA ALA A 57 -4.30 1.75 -0.88
C ALA A 57 -5.15 0.79 -0.04
N PHE A 58 -6.44 0.67 -0.36
CA PHE A 58 -7.36 -0.27 0.29
C PHE A 58 -6.89 -1.72 0.14
N LEU A 59 -6.53 -2.13 -1.08
CA LEU A 59 -6.05 -3.49 -1.34
C LEU A 59 -4.76 -3.78 -0.57
N SER A 60 -3.86 -2.81 -0.46
CA SER A 60 -2.63 -2.94 0.32
C SER A 60 -2.91 -3.15 1.81
N ILE A 61 -3.85 -2.40 2.39
CA ILE A 61 -4.26 -2.60 3.79
C ILE A 61 -4.82 -4.01 3.96
N LEU A 62 -5.74 -4.43 3.10
CA LEU A 62 -6.35 -5.76 3.17
C LEU A 62 -5.28 -6.87 3.15
N LEU A 63 -4.34 -6.80 2.21
CA LEU A 63 -3.27 -7.79 2.08
C LEU A 63 -2.31 -7.77 3.29
N LEU A 64 -1.94 -6.59 3.79
CA LEU A 64 -1.10 -6.45 4.99
C LEU A 64 -1.80 -7.02 6.22
N THR A 65 -3.09 -6.77 6.39
CA THR A 65 -3.89 -7.33 7.49
C THR A 65 -3.96 -8.84 7.41
N LEU A 66 -4.26 -9.42 6.24
CA LEU A 66 -4.27 -10.87 6.04
C LEU A 66 -2.91 -11.52 6.34
N TYR A 67 -1.83 -10.89 5.88
CA TYR A 67 -0.47 -11.35 6.18
C TYR A 67 -0.19 -11.33 7.70
N ASN A 68 -0.54 -10.25 8.40
CA ASN A 68 -0.35 -10.16 9.84
C ASN A 68 -1.13 -11.20 10.64
N PHE A 69 -2.38 -11.48 10.23
CA PHE A 69 -3.16 -12.58 10.82
C PHE A 69 -2.49 -13.94 10.59
N SER A 70 -1.94 -14.19 9.40
CA SER A 70 -1.26 -15.45 9.09
C SER A 70 0.05 -15.67 9.87
N MET A 71 0.77 -14.59 10.22
CA MET A 71 2.04 -14.66 10.97
C MET A 71 1.86 -14.77 12.49
N GLY A 72 0.61 -14.75 13.00
CA GLY A 72 0.33 -14.81 14.44
C GLY A 72 0.59 -13.49 15.18
N GLY A 73 0.68 -12.37 14.47
CA GLY A 73 0.80 -11.02 15.05
C GLY A 73 2.02 -10.22 14.57
N LEU A 74 2.08 -8.96 14.99
CA LEU A 74 3.08 -7.99 14.55
C LEU A 74 4.47 -8.19 15.20
N TRP A 75 4.63 -9.02 16.24
CA TRP A 75 5.86 -8.99 17.05
C TRP A 75 6.88 -10.07 16.66
N GLY A 76 7.80 -9.71 15.76
CA GLY A 76 9.08 -10.41 15.58
C GLY A 76 10.24 -9.61 16.19
N SER A 77 11.22 -10.28 16.80
CA SER A 77 12.38 -9.65 17.46
C SER A 77 13.44 -9.11 16.48
N HIS A 78 13.30 -9.38 15.18
CA HIS A 78 14.23 -8.95 14.15
C HIS A 78 13.97 -7.51 13.71
N LEU A 79 15.05 -6.76 13.44
CA LEU A 79 15.01 -5.37 13.01
C LEU A 79 14.10 -5.14 11.79
N ALA A 80 14.11 -6.06 10.81
CA ALA A 80 13.22 -6.00 9.65
C ALA A 80 11.72 -6.07 10.02
N ALA A 81 11.37 -6.87 11.03
CA ALA A 81 10.00 -6.97 11.53
C ALA A 81 9.57 -5.66 12.22
N GLN A 82 10.45 -5.04 13.00
CA GLN A 82 10.19 -3.76 13.66
C GLN A 82 9.92 -2.63 12.64
N PHE A 83 10.77 -2.52 11.61
CA PHE A 83 10.55 -1.56 10.52
C PHE A 83 9.25 -1.83 9.77
N GLY A 84 8.94 -3.10 9.51
CA GLY A 84 7.66 -3.51 8.90
C GLY A 84 6.45 -3.04 9.71
N ASN A 85 6.48 -3.21 11.03
CA ASN A 85 5.39 -2.78 11.91
C ASN A 85 5.22 -1.26 11.91
N ILE A 86 6.33 -0.53 12.04
CA ILE A 86 6.31 0.95 12.01
C ILE A 86 5.72 1.42 10.68
N ALA A 87 6.15 0.82 9.56
CA ALA A 87 5.63 1.15 8.24
C ALA A 87 4.12 0.88 8.12
N ILE A 88 3.64 -0.25 8.65
CA ILE A 88 2.20 -0.57 8.68
C ILE A 88 1.42 0.46 9.48
N TYR A 89 1.89 0.84 10.68
CA TYR A 89 1.21 1.83 11.52
C TYR A 89 1.17 3.20 10.86
N ILE A 90 2.27 3.64 10.25
CA ILE A 90 2.30 4.90 9.50
C ILE A 90 1.35 4.84 8.30
N PHE A 91 1.37 3.73 7.55
CA PHE A 91 0.50 3.56 6.39
C PHE A 91 -0.99 3.59 6.76
N ILE A 92 -1.39 2.88 7.81
CA ILE A 92 -2.77 2.93 8.33
C ILE A 92 -3.11 4.35 8.77
N SER A 93 -2.19 5.06 9.44
CA SER A 93 -2.39 6.44 9.88
C SER A 93 -2.64 7.39 8.70
N ILE A 94 -1.86 7.29 7.62
CA ILE A 94 -2.05 8.10 6.41
C ILE A 94 -3.40 7.80 5.75
N VAL A 95 -3.83 6.52 5.71
CA VAL A 95 -5.15 6.18 5.17
C VAL A 95 -6.29 6.72 6.04
N LEU A 96 -6.13 6.72 7.37
CA LEU A 96 -7.09 7.37 8.27
C LEU A 96 -7.17 8.88 8.02
N VAL A 97 -6.02 9.55 7.87
CA VAL A 97 -5.94 10.96 7.48
C VAL A 97 -6.62 11.22 6.14
N ALA A 98 -6.44 10.34 5.15
CA ALA A 98 -7.13 10.43 3.87
C ALA A 98 -8.65 10.40 4.01
N TYR A 99 -9.18 9.57 4.91
CA TYR A 99 -10.62 9.49 5.19
C TYR A 99 -11.14 10.72 5.96
N LEU A 100 -10.34 11.24 6.89
CA LEU A 100 -10.66 12.42 7.69
C LEU A 100 -10.45 13.75 6.95
N GLY A 101 -9.89 13.73 5.73
CA GLY A 101 -9.58 14.94 4.96
C GLY A 101 -10.77 15.89 4.73
N GLN A 102 -12.01 15.38 4.80
CA GLN A 102 -13.22 16.20 4.74
C GLN A 102 -13.45 17.09 5.98
N TYR A 103 -12.81 16.77 7.11
CA TYR A 103 -12.93 17.48 8.39
C TYR A 103 -11.68 18.30 8.74
N ILE A 104 -10.64 18.24 7.91
CA ILE A 104 -9.34 18.89 8.14
C ILE A 104 -9.14 19.99 7.08
N GLN A 105 -8.48 21.09 7.45
CA GLN A 105 -8.09 22.10 6.47
C GLN A 105 -7.20 21.48 5.38
N TYR A 106 -7.44 21.83 4.12
CA TYR A 106 -6.75 21.24 2.98
C TYR A 106 -5.22 21.37 3.07
N GLU A 107 -4.70 22.52 3.51
CA GLU A 107 -3.26 22.71 3.67
C GLU A 107 -2.68 21.77 4.71
N ALA A 108 -3.31 21.66 5.88
CA ALA A 108 -2.88 20.73 6.91
C ALA A 108 -2.92 19.29 6.38
N TRP A 109 -4.06 18.87 5.80
CA TRP A 109 -4.24 17.55 5.21
C TRP A 109 -3.16 17.20 4.19
N ARG A 110 -2.82 18.13 3.28
CA ARG A 110 -1.79 17.95 2.25
C ARG A 110 -0.39 17.72 2.82
N TRP A 111 -0.09 18.27 4.01
CA TRP A 111 1.22 18.08 4.64
C TRP A 111 1.35 16.76 5.38
N ILE A 112 0.25 16.28 5.96
CA ILE A 112 0.24 15.05 6.77
C ILE A 112 -0.09 13.79 5.95
N HIS A 113 -0.73 13.94 4.79
CA HIS A 113 -0.97 12.87 3.82
C HIS A 113 0.10 12.89 2.73
#